data_AF-W8K0P0-F1
#
_entry.id   AF-W8K0P0-F1
#
_cell.length_a   1.000
_cell.length_b   1.000
_cell.length_c   1.000
_cell.angle_alpha   90.00
_cell.angle_beta   90.00
_cell.angle_gamma   90.00
#
_symmetry.space_group_name_H-M   'P 1'
#
loop_
_entity.id
_entity.type
_entity.pdbx_description
1 polymer ?
#
loop_
_entity_poly.entity_id
_entity_poly.type
_entity_poly.pdbx_seq_one_letter_code
_entity_poly.pdbx_strand_id
1 'polypeptide(L)'
;MFCRSWLILVITVCCCFLEGFGSQSETILQTVPPQYRILSSGNRIYYSYSAALENAIAHHKLGIIVFLNPSSDDVWEDITKRDLYLSKDLTSVFNFVILQPGLINSMEFHPKIDPMIHHIVEFQERFSNISIHEPCIVLITIDSQQQDSIQHVFPRETTFLDE
;
A
#
# COMPACT_ATOMS: atom_id res chain seq x y z
N MET A 1 26.70 -10.82 -34.88
CA MET A 1 25.63 -9.86 -35.19
C MET A 1 24.36 -10.64 -35.49
N PHE A 2 23.49 -10.83 -34.49
CA PHE A 2 22.17 -11.42 -34.69
C PHE A 2 21.11 -10.34 -34.49
N CYS A 3 20.21 -10.31 -35.46
CA CYS A 3 19.29 -9.23 -35.76
C CYS A 3 17.95 -9.44 -35.04
N ARG A 4 17.38 -8.30 -34.63
CA ARG A 4 16.06 -8.06 -34.02
C ARG A 4 14.95 -8.95 -34.56
N SER A 5 14.35 -9.80 -33.71
CA SER A 5 13.04 -10.45 -33.96
C SER A 5 12.40 -11.05 -32.70
N TRP A 6 12.48 -10.36 -31.56
CA TRP A 6 11.82 -10.77 -30.30
C TRP A 6 10.94 -9.64 -29.74
N LEU A 7 10.18 -8.97 -30.62
CA LEU A 7 9.34 -7.83 -30.24
C LEU A 7 7.91 -7.92 -30.82
N ILE A 8 7.34 -9.13 -30.92
CA ILE A 8 5.92 -9.30 -31.33
C ILE A 8 5.16 -10.34 -30.46
N LEU A 9 5.78 -10.99 -29.48
CA LEU A 9 5.11 -12.06 -28.71
C LEU A 9 4.48 -11.64 -27.36
N VAL A 10 4.48 -10.36 -27.00
CA VAL A 10 3.97 -9.92 -25.67
C VAL A 10 2.65 -9.14 -25.75
N ILE A 11 2.13 -8.86 -26.96
CA ILE A 11 0.88 -8.07 -27.11
C ILE A 11 -0.38 -8.96 -27.23
N THR A 12 -0.25 -10.29 -27.33
CA THR A 12 -1.38 -11.20 -27.62
C THR A 12 -2.11 -11.76 -26.39
N VAL A 13 -1.89 -11.23 -25.18
CA VAL A 13 -2.62 -11.69 -23.97
C VAL A 13 -3.71 -10.69 -23.51
N CYS A 14 -3.88 -9.55 -24.20
CA CYS A 14 -4.89 -8.54 -23.82
C CYS A 14 -6.24 -8.63 -24.54
N CYS A 15 -6.49 -9.63 -25.40
CA CYS A 15 -7.74 -9.72 -26.18
C CYS A 15 -8.54 -11.01 -25.95
N CYS A 16 -8.71 -11.42 -24.69
CA CYS A 16 -9.74 -12.40 -24.33
C CYS A 16 -10.95 -11.69 -23.71
N PHE A 17 -11.61 -10.85 -24.51
CA PHE A 17 -13.02 -10.54 -24.33
C PHE A 17 -13.64 -10.49 -25.70
N LEU A 18 -14.39 -11.55 -26.03
CA LEU A 18 -15.69 -11.54 -26.69
C LEU A 18 -15.91 -12.92 -27.30
N GLU A 19 -16.70 -13.75 -26.60
CA GLU A 19 -17.86 -14.41 -27.21
C GLU A 19 -18.58 -15.29 -26.17
N GLY A 20 -19.81 -14.90 -25.84
CA GLY A 20 -20.91 -15.88 -25.73
C GLY A 20 -21.24 -16.49 -24.36
N PHE A 21 -22.50 -16.24 -23.98
CA PHE A 21 -23.41 -17.09 -23.20
C PHE A 21 -23.33 -17.08 -21.67
N GLY A 22 -24.43 -16.62 -21.06
CA GLY A 22 -24.87 -17.06 -19.73
C GLY A 22 -25.01 -15.92 -18.72
N SER A 23 -26.24 -15.52 -18.43
CA SER A 23 -26.57 -14.73 -17.24
C SER A 23 -26.33 -15.60 -15.99
N GLN A 24 -25.11 -15.63 -15.50
CA GLN A 24 -24.79 -15.83 -14.09
C GLN A 24 -23.88 -14.68 -13.68
N SER A 25 -24.25 -13.93 -12.65
CA SER A 25 -23.35 -12.98 -12.01
C SER A 25 -22.28 -13.78 -11.28
N GLU A 26 -21.29 -14.28 -12.02
CA GLU A 26 -20.05 -14.76 -11.44
C GLU A 26 -19.34 -13.54 -10.87
N THR A 27 -19.41 -13.37 -9.55
CA THR A 27 -18.55 -12.43 -8.84
C THR A 27 -17.12 -12.86 -9.11
N ILE A 28 -16.41 -12.15 -9.99
CA ILE A 28 -14.99 -12.39 -10.27
C ILE A 28 -14.26 -12.08 -8.96
N LEU A 29 -13.91 -13.11 -8.19
CA LEU A 29 -13.12 -12.96 -6.98
C LEU A 29 -11.72 -12.50 -7.39
N GLN A 30 -11.29 -11.35 -6.88
CA GLN A 30 -9.96 -10.83 -7.14
C GLN A 30 -8.94 -11.68 -6.36
N THR A 31 -7.84 -12.06 -7.02
CA THR A 31 -6.75 -12.81 -6.39
C THR A 31 -5.62 -11.91 -5.91
N VAL A 32 -5.55 -10.67 -6.43
CA VAL A 32 -4.53 -9.69 -6.08
C VAL A 32 -5.20 -8.55 -5.32
N PRO A 33 -4.82 -8.31 -4.05
CA PRO A 33 -5.38 -7.21 -3.29
C PRO A 33 -4.92 -5.85 -3.81
N PRO A 34 -5.73 -4.80 -3.62
CA PRO A 34 -5.35 -3.45 -3.99
C PRO A 34 -4.08 -3.05 -3.22
N GLN A 35 -3.18 -2.38 -3.92
CA GLN A 35 -1.92 -1.88 -3.35
C GLN A 35 -2.05 -0.45 -2.82
N TYR A 36 -3.02 0.31 -3.31
CA TYR A 36 -3.30 1.68 -2.91
C TYR A 36 -4.72 2.07 -3.29
N ARG A 37 -5.18 3.20 -2.76
CA ARG A 37 -6.34 3.94 -3.22
C ARG A 37 -5.96 5.38 -3.57
N ILE A 38 -6.72 5.99 -4.47
CA ILE A 38 -6.56 7.40 -4.85
C ILE A 38 -7.58 8.21 -4.08
N LEU A 39 -7.11 9.25 -3.39
CA LEU A 39 -7.92 10.24 -2.68
C LEU A 39 -8.58 11.21 -3.67
N SER A 40 -9.61 11.93 -3.23
CA SER A 40 -10.25 12.96 -4.08
C SER A 40 -9.28 14.06 -4.52
N SER A 41 -8.20 14.29 -3.75
CA SER A 41 -7.11 15.21 -4.07
C SER A 41 -6.17 14.72 -5.19
N GLY A 42 -6.31 13.47 -5.64
CA GLY A 42 -5.40 12.79 -6.57
C GLY A 42 -4.19 12.13 -5.89
N ASN A 43 -4.00 12.35 -4.60
CA ASN A 43 -2.93 11.71 -3.81
C ASN A 43 -3.24 10.23 -3.56
N ARG A 44 -2.19 9.44 -3.30
CA ARG A 44 -2.32 8.00 -3.02
C ARG A 44 -2.12 7.72 -1.54
N ILE A 45 -2.98 6.86 -0.99
CA ILE A 45 -2.73 6.16 0.26
C ILE A 45 -2.48 4.70 -0.09
N TYR A 46 -1.36 4.18 0.38
CA TYR A 46 -0.89 2.84 0.08
C TYR A 46 -1.34 1.84 1.15
N TYR A 47 -1.65 0.63 0.70
CA TYR A 47 -1.84 -0.55 1.55
C TYR A 47 -0.63 -1.48 1.51
N SER A 48 0.12 -1.46 0.40
CA SER A 48 1.38 -2.20 0.26
C SER A 48 2.57 -1.27 0.51
N TYR A 49 3.43 -1.66 1.45
CA TYR A 49 4.69 -0.96 1.70
C TYR A 49 5.60 -0.98 0.46
N SER A 50 5.74 -2.13 -0.20
CA SER A 50 6.60 -2.27 -1.38
C SER A 50 6.16 -1.37 -2.53
N ALA A 51 4.84 -1.27 -2.79
CA ALA A 51 4.32 -0.34 -3.80
C ALA A 51 4.59 1.14 -3.44
N ALA A 52 4.55 1.48 -2.14
CA ALA A 52 4.89 2.82 -1.67
C ALA A 52 6.39 3.10 -1.84
N LEU A 53 7.26 2.12 -1.60
CA LEU A 53 8.70 2.23 -1.76
C LEU A 53 9.09 2.40 -3.23
N GLU A 54 8.56 1.56 -4.12
CA GLU A 54 8.78 1.68 -5.57
C GLU A 54 8.37 3.06 -6.07
N ASN A 55 7.21 3.55 -5.63
CA ASN A 55 6.76 4.89 -5.99
C ASN A 55 7.68 5.99 -5.44
N ALA A 56 8.10 5.87 -4.17
CA ALA A 56 8.96 6.85 -3.54
C ALA A 56 10.31 6.97 -4.26
N ILE A 57 10.91 5.83 -4.63
CA ILE A 57 12.14 5.77 -5.43
C ILE A 57 11.93 6.41 -6.80
N ALA A 58 10.87 6.03 -7.52
CA ALA A 58 10.58 6.52 -8.86
C ALA A 58 10.33 8.05 -8.92
N HIS A 59 9.88 8.63 -7.80
CA HIS A 59 9.56 10.07 -7.71
C HIS A 59 10.50 10.84 -6.79
N HIS A 60 11.63 10.25 -6.40
CA HIS A 60 12.65 10.88 -5.54
C HIS A 60 12.11 11.47 -4.23
N LYS A 61 11.17 10.75 -3.59
CA LYS A 61 10.63 11.13 -2.28
C LYS A 61 11.64 10.84 -1.16
N LEU A 62 11.57 11.60 -0.08
CA LEU A 62 12.49 11.45 1.06
C LEU A 62 12.19 10.21 1.91
N GLY A 63 10.94 9.76 1.94
CA GLY A 63 10.57 8.66 2.82
C GLY A 63 9.12 8.22 2.74
N ILE A 64 8.77 7.41 3.72
CA ILE A 64 7.47 6.77 3.86
C ILE A 64 7.04 6.89 5.32
N ILE A 65 5.78 7.29 5.53
CA ILE A 65 5.13 7.30 6.84
C ILE A 65 4.13 6.15 6.86
N VAL A 66 4.30 5.22 7.79
CA VAL A 66 3.46 4.03 7.93
C VAL A 66 2.61 4.16 9.19
N PHE A 67 1.30 4.16 9.03
CA PHE A 67 0.34 4.01 10.12
C PHE A 67 0.05 2.52 10.29
N LEU A 68 0.63 1.92 11.32
CA LEU A 68 0.50 0.48 11.57
C LEU A 68 -0.41 0.26 12.77
N ASN A 69 -1.36 -0.65 12.61
CA ASN A 69 -2.16 -1.19 13.67
C ASN A 69 -2.27 -2.71 13.46
N PRO A 70 -1.62 -3.53 14.31
CA PRO A 70 -1.68 -4.99 14.18
C PRO A 70 -3.00 -5.59 14.69
N SER A 71 -3.83 -4.81 15.39
CA SER A 71 -5.11 -5.26 15.95
C SER A 71 -6.27 -5.04 14.98
N SER A 72 -7.41 -5.70 15.22
CA SER A 72 -8.64 -5.53 14.44
C SER A 72 -9.42 -4.25 14.76
N ASP A 73 -8.97 -3.47 15.74
CA ASP A 73 -9.65 -2.23 16.13
C ASP A 73 -9.48 -1.17 15.05
N ASP A 74 -10.49 -0.33 14.80
CA ASP A 74 -10.39 0.75 13.82
C ASP A 74 -9.70 1.98 14.44
N VAL A 75 -8.36 1.95 14.44
CA VAL A 75 -7.53 2.99 15.09
C VAL A 75 -7.28 4.17 14.17
N TRP A 76 -7.17 3.91 12.87
CA TRP A 76 -6.84 4.91 11.86
C TRP A 76 -8.06 5.35 11.04
N GLU A 77 -9.27 5.17 11.59
CA GLU A 77 -10.54 5.49 10.93
C GLU A 77 -10.56 6.92 10.34
N ASP A 78 -10.07 7.92 11.09
CA ASP A 78 -10.05 9.31 10.62
C ASP A 78 -9.12 9.51 9.41
N ILE A 79 -8.03 8.75 9.34
CA ILE A 79 -7.06 8.75 8.23
C ILE A 79 -7.67 8.02 7.02
N THR A 80 -8.49 7.01 7.27
CA THR A 80 -9.07 6.15 6.24
C THR A 80 -10.39 6.68 5.69
N LYS A 81 -11.16 7.47 6.46
CA LYS A 81 -12.47 8.00 6.04
C LYS A 81 -12.45 9.46 5.64
N ARG A 82 -11.60 10.28 6.26
CA ARG A 82 -11.38 11.63 5.76
C ARG A 82 -10.37 11.51 4.63
N ASP A 83 -10.66 12.14 3.49
CA ASP A 83 -9.58 12.56 2.61
C ASP A 83 -8.70 13.45 3.49
N LEU A 84 -7.70 12.86 4.16
CA LEU A 84 -6.75 13.64 4.92
C LEU A 84 -6.30 14.72 3.98
N TYR A 85 -6.49 15.97 4.40
CA TYR A 85 -5.81 17.11 3.81
C TYR A 85 -4.33 16.98 4.17
N LEU A 86 -3.69 15.89 3.74
CA LEU A 86 -2.26 15.79 3.65
C LEU A 86 -1.87 16.95 2.76
N SER A 87 -1.15 17.91 3.34
CA SER A 87 -0.73 19.07 2.59
C SER A 87 0.01 18.60 1.33
N LYS A 88 -0.17 19.32 0.22
CA LYS A 88 0.54 18.98 -1.02
C LYS A 88 2.04 18.87 -0.77
N ASP A 89 2.57 19.73 0.09
CA ASP A 89 3.97 19.73 0.53
C ASP A 89 4.35 18.39 1.16
N LEU A 90 3.60 17.90 2.16
CA LEU A 90 3.86 16.61 2.78
C LEU A 90 3.77 15.44 1.79
N THR A 91 2.75 15.43 0.92
CA THR A 91 2.58 14.37 -0.09
C THR A 91 3.61 14.43 -1.22
N SER A 92 4.26 15.57 -1.43
CA SER A 92 5.37 15.70 -2.37
C SER A 92 6.65 15.06 -1.82
N VAL A 93 6.80 15.06 -0.50
CA VAL A 93 8.00 14.59 0.20
C VAL A 93 7.88 13.15 0.67
N PHE A 94 6.69 12.71 1.09
CA PHE A 94 6.46 11.40 1.68
C PHE A 94 5.37 10.61 0.93
N ASN A 95 5.48 9.28 0.99
CA ASN A 95 4.36 8.38 0.77
C ASN A 95 3.73 7.98 2.10
N PHE A 96 2.44 7.70 2.08
CA PHE A 96 1.67 7.33 3.26
C PHE A 96 1.13 5.91 3.08
N VAL A 97 1.43 5.04 4.04
CA VAL A 97 0.98 3.65 4.07
C VAL A 97 0.09 3.46 5.28
N ILE A 98 -1.04 2.77 5.13
CA ILE A 98 -1.87 2.34 6.25
C ILE A 98 -1.94 0.83 6.26
N LEU A 99 -1.48 0.24 7.35
CA LEU A 99 -1.44 -1.19 7.61
C LEU A 99 -2.36 -1.48 8.79
N GLN A 100 -3.60 -1.83 8.51
CA GLN A 100 -4.60 -2.20 9.52
C GLN A 100 -5.52 -3.29 8.96
N PRO A 101 -5.80 -4.35 9.73
CA PRO A 101 -6.84 -5.32 9.39
C PRO A 101 -8.20 -4.67 9.13
N GLY A 102 -8.98 -5.23 8.21
CA GLY A 102 -10.35 -4.81 7.89
C GLY A 102 -10.47 -3.60 6.96
N LEU A 103 -9.37 -3.00 6.50
CA LEU A 103 -9.42 -1.88 5.55
C LEU A 103 -9.85 -2.29 4.14
N ILE A 104 -9.54 -3.52 3.75
CA ILE A 104 -9.95 -4.11 2.47
C ILE A 104 -11.03 -5.14 2.75
N ASN A 105 -12.15 -5.06 2.04
CA ASN A 105 -13.24 -6.02 2.19
C ASN A 105 -12.80 -7.42 1.76
N SER A 106 -12.57 -8.31 2.73
CA SER A 106 -12.09 -9.67 2.49
C SER A 106 -13.05 -10.55 1.68
N MET A 107 -14.33 -10.18 1.60
CA MET A 107 -15.33 -10.92 0.83
C MET A 107 -15.17 -10.76 -0.68
N GLU A 108 -14.40 -9.78 -1.13
CA GLU A 108 -14.10 -9.52 -2.54
C GLU A 108 -12.92 -10.34 -3.08
N PHE A 109 -12.19 -11.05 -2.20
CA PHE A 109 -10.93 -11.72 -2.51
C PHE A 109 -10.91 -13.21 -2.19
N HIS A 110 -10.08 -13.97 -2.92
CA HIS A 110 -9.79 -15.38 -2.63
C HIS A 110 -8.29 -15.58 -2.36
N PRO A 111 -7.90 -16.28 -1.27
CA PRO A 111 -8.74 -16.85 -0.22
C PRO A 111 -9.47 -15.76 0.58
N LYS A 112 -10.57 -16.12 1.29
CA LYS A 112 -11.34 -15.20 2.16
C LYS A 112 -10.59 -14.85 3.45
N ILE A 113 -9.33 -14.50 3.29
CA ILE A 113 -8.45 -13.98 4.34
C ILE A 113 -8.40 -12.48 4.11
N ASP A 114 -8.35 -11.72 5.20
CA ASP A 114 -8.17 -10.28 5.13
C ASP A 114 -6.85 -9.95 4.39
N PRO A 115 -6.92 -9.30 3.22
CA PRO A 115 -5.72 -9.04 2.44
C PRO A 115 -4.75 -8.06 3.12
N MET A 116 -5.20 -7.30 4.10
CA MET A 116 -4.32 -6.44 4.88
C MET A 116 -3.34 -7.24 5.74
N ILE A 117 -3.71 -8.46 6.15
CA ILE A 117 -2.80 -9.34 6.90
C ILE A 117 -1.57 -9.68 6.06
N HIS A 118 -1.74 -9.90 4.75
CA HIS A 118 -0.62 -10.14 3.85
C HIS A 118 0.34 -8.94 3.83
N HIS A 119 -0.20 -7.73 3.65
CA HIS A 119 0.62 -6.50 3.61
C HIS A 119 1.32 -6.22 4.94
N ILE A 120 0.68 -6.51 6.08
CA ILE A 120 1.28 -6.38 7.41
C ILE A 120 2.45 -7.36 7.58
N VAL A 121 2.27 -8.63 7.20
CA VAL A 121 3.32 -9.65 7.29
C VAL A 121 4.52 -9.26 6.43
N GLU A 122 4.29 -8.83 5.18
CA GLU A 122 5.34 -8.37 4.28
C GLU A 122 6.16 -7.22 4.89
N PHE A 123 5.49 -6.27 5.55
CA PHE A 123 6.14 -5.18 6.25
C PHE A 123 6.98 -5.67 7.46
N GLN A 124 6.44 -6.59 8.26
CA GLN A 124 7.14 -7.15 9.42
C GLN A 124 8.33 -8.03 9.02
N GLU A 125 8.25 -8.76 7.91
CA GLU A 125 9.39 -9.53 7.38
C GLU A 125 10.55 -8.61 6.98
N ARG A 126 10.24 -7.49 6.32
CA ARG A 126 11.24 -6.48 5.94
C ARG A 126 11.90 -5.82 7.15
N PHE A 127 11.13 -5.53 8.19
CA PHE A 127 11.59 -4.86 9.41
C PHE A 127 11.52 -5.77 10.64
N SER A 128 12.03 -7.00 10.51
CA SER A 128 11.95 -8.06 11.54
C SER A 128 12.59 -7.71 12.89
N ASN A 129 13.43 -6.68 12.94
CA ASN A 129 14.09 -6.23 14.16
C ASN A 129 13.19 -5.39 15.08
N ILE A 130 11.96 -5.05 14.65
CA ILE A 130 11.04 -4.24 15.44
C ILE A 130 9.83 -5.07 15.82
N SER A 131 9.64 -5.22 17.13
CA SER A 131 8.45 -5.86 17.67
C SER A 131 7.33 -4.83 17.77
N ILE A 132 6.38 -4.88 16.84
CA ILE A 132 5.24 -3.95 16.81
C ILE A 132 4.00 -4.67 17.31
N HIS A 133 3.66 -4.42 18.58
CA HIS A 133 2.49 -5.02 19.24
C HIS A 133 1.34 -4.05 19.43
N GLU A 134 1.63 -2.75 19.39
CA GLU A 134 0.66 -1.68 19.60
C GLU A 134 0.56 -0.81 18.35
N PRO A 135 -0.56 -0.09 18.14
CA PRO A 135 -0.68 0.84 17.05
C PRO A 135 0.40 1.94 17.13
N CYS A 136 1.06 2.20 16.01
CA CYS A 136 2.19 3.12 15.95
C CYS A 136 2.30 3.80 14.58
N ILE A 137 3.11 4.85 14.54
CA ILE A 137 3.50 5.53 13.31
C ILE A 137 4.99 5.28 13.12
N VAL A 138 5.37 4.73 11.97
CA VAL A 138 6.76 4.45 11.62
C VAL A 138 7.22 5.44 10.57
N LEU A 139 8.30 6.17 10.88
CA LEU A 139 8.98 7.03 9.93
C LEU A 139 10.14 6.28 9.29
N ILE A 140 10.09 6.16 7.97
CA ILE A 140 11.09 5.48 7.16
C ILE A 140 11.70 6.49 6.19
N THR A 141 13.02 6.50 6.09
CA THR A 141 13.75 7.31 5.10
C THR A 141 14.39 6.43 4.06
N ILE A 142 14.52 6.97 2.85
CA ILE A 142 15.19 6.32 1.73
C ILE A 142 16.48 7.08 1.45
N ASP A 143 17.61 6.36 1.45
CA ASP A 143 18.92 6.96 1.20
C ASP A 143 19.23 7.09 -0.31
N SER A 144 20.39 7.67 -0.63
CA SER A 144 20.85 7.82 -2.01
C SER A 144 21.13 6.51 -2.73
N GLN A 145 21.29 5.41 -2.00
CA GLN A 145 21.46 4.05 -2.52
C GLN A 145 20.12 3.32 -2.67
N GLN A 146 19.00 4.03 -2.48
CA GLN A 146 17.63 3.49 -2.54
C GLN A 146 17.36 2.44 -1.46
N GLN A 147 18.13 2.47 -0.36
CA GLN A 147 17.90 1.64 0.82
C GLN A 147 16.98 2.39 1.78
N ASP A 148 16.03 1.66 2.34
CA ASP A 148 15.08 2.15 3.32
C ASP A 148 15.47 1.74 4.73
N SER A 149 15.30 2.65 5.68
CA SER A 149 15.59 2.39 7.09
C SER A 149 14.58 3.10 7.99
N ILE A 150 14.21 2.42 9.08
CA ILE A 150 13.36 3.00 10.11
C ILE A 150 14.18 4.03 10.89
N GLN A 151 13.73 5.28 10.88
CA GLN A 151 14.32 6.36 11.66
C GLN A 151 13.65 6.49 13.03
N HIS A 152 12.33 6.31 13.07
CA HIS A 152 11.59 6.46 14.31
C HIS A 152 10.31 5.64 14.33
N VAL A 153 9.91 5.21 15.52
CA VAL A 153 8.62 4.57 15.80
C VAL A 153 7.94 5.37 16.88
N PHE A 154 6.84 6.03 16.53
CA PHE A 154 6.04 6.83 17.45
C PHE A 154 4.86 6.00 17.96
N PRO A 155 4.61 5.94 19.28
CA PRO A 155 3.38 5.35 19.79
C PRO A 155 2.17 6.16 19.29
N ARG A 156 1.01 5.52 19.13
CA ARG A 156 -0.23 6.20 18.72
C ARG A 156 -0.54 7.46 19.54
N GLU A 157 -0.27 7.42 20.85
CA GLU A 157 -0.57 8.50 21.80
C GLU A 157 0.26 9.77 21.58
N THR A 158 1.15 9.79 20.60
CA THR A 158 1.92 10.98 20.26
C THR A 158 0.97 12.00 19.60
N THR A 159 0.50 12.96 20.37
CA THR A 159 -0.17 14.16 19.85
C THR A 159 0.86 14.96 19.04
N PHE A 160 0.80 14.88 17.70
CA PHE A 160 1.65 15.69 16.80
C PHE A 160 1.14 17.14 16.64
N LEU A 161 0.20 17.58 17.48
CA LEU A 161 -0.57 18.81 17.29
C LEU A 161 -0.65 19.66 18.57
N ASP A 162 0.49 19.91 19.20
CA ASP A 162 0.63 20.96 20.20
C ASP A 162 1.95 21.73 19.98
N GLU A 163 2.18 22.28 18.78
CA GLU A 163 3.07 23.46 18.57
C GLU A 163 2.57 24.33 17.40
#